data_AF-A0A1E7XAQ5-F1
#
_entry.id   AF-A0A1E7XAQ5-F1
#
_cell.length_a   1.000
_cell.length_b   1.000
_cell.length_c   1.000
_cell.angle_alpha   90.00
_cell.angle_beta   90.00
_cell.angle_gamma   90.00
#
_symmetry.space_group_name_H-M   'P 1'
#
loop_
_entity.id
_entity.type
_entity.pdbx_description
1 polymer ?
#
loop_
_entity_poly.entity_id
_entity_poly.type
_entity_poly.pdbx_seq_one_letter_code
_entity_poly.pdbx_strand_id
1 'polypeptide(L)'
;MNDVYLSLGSNIGNRELFLHEAIEALGNDANILIDKTAGFYETSPVGNVEQRPFVNTAVKIATTYTPQQLIRFIHEIEQGLHRTRTIHWGPRTIDIDIVFFGDQQINTKELTVPHPEAFNRLFVLVPILEIIDKGFPSYQKIESTISALKDKDQTIQKLTSNENYKGTLQASVRQLLTTVGENPDRPGLVETPDRVARMYGEIFSSIGIEDFDDYKLFDAPVSQSSKMVMVKDIPFYSMCEHHMMPFWGKVSVGYIPDHGKIIGLSKIPRLVDFVSHKLSLQEKVTNDIITQMNKILQPKGVAVLIDARHMCVEMRGVKKTGSVTRTTSFSGIFQTDEQLQSEFMSSI
;
A
#
# COMPACT_ATOMS: atom_id res chain seq x y z
N MET A 1 1.44 33.78 6.09
CA MET A 1 1.16 32.40 5.67
C MET A 1 -0.33 32.28 5.47
N ASN A 2 -0.77 31.49 4.50
CA ASN A 2 -2.18 31.23 4.26
C ASN A 2 -2.57 29.93 4.97
N ASP A 3 -3.71 29.94 5.66
CA ASP A 3 -4.30 28.72 6.23
C ASP A 3 -4.94 27.92 5.10
N VAL A 4 -4.57 26.66 4.95
CA VAL A 4 -5.09 25.76 3.92
C VAL A 4 -5.58 24.50 4.58
N TYR A 5 -6.73 24.01 4.11
CA TYR A 5 -7.38 22.82 4.63
C TYR A 5 -7.38 21.76 3.54
N LEU A 6 -6.65 20.68 3.80
CA LEU A 6 -6.47 19.57 2.88
C LEU A 6 -7.34 18.40 3.33
N SER A 7 -7.88 17.66 2.36
CA SER A 7 -8.48 16.34 2.57
C SER A 7 -7.56 15.30 1.96
N LEU A 8 -7.24 14.26 2.73
CA LEU A 8 -6.39 13.16 2.29
C LEU A 8 -7.18 11.86 2.33
N GLY A 9 -7.01 11.00 1.32
CA GLY A 9 -7.67 9.70 1.24
C GLY A 9 -6.78 8.61 0.65
N SER A 10 -6.92 7.38 1.15
CA SER A 10 -6.21 6.19 0.63
C SER A 10 -7.10 4.95 0.69
N ASN A 11 -7.09 4.13 -0.36
CA ASN A 11 -7.81 2.85 -0.39
C ASN A 11 -7.01 1.64 -0.88
N ILE A 12 -5.73 1.82 -1.23
CA ILE A 12 -4.82 0.72 -1.62
C ILE A 12 -3.79 0.49 -0.52
N GLY A 13 -3.43 -0.77 -0.29
CA GLY A 13 -2.31 -1.16 0.59
C GLY A 13 -2.52 -0.77 2.06
N ASN A 14 -1.45 -0.36 2.73
CA ASN A 14 -1.51 0.14 4.10
C ASN A 14 -2.01 1.60 4.09
N ARG A 15 -3.34 1.76 4.02
CA ARG A 15 -4.04 3.04 3.84
C ARG A 15 -3.61 4.11 4.84
N GLU A 16 -3.49 3.75 6.12
CA GLU A 16 -3.06 4.66 7.18
C GLU A 16 -1.59 5.08 7.03
N LEU A 17 -0.72 4.14 6.65
CA LEU A 17 0.69 4.45 6.40
C LEU A 17 0.83 5.49 5.29
N PHE A 18 0.14 5.33 4.17
CA PHE A 18 0.20 6.31 3.07
C PHE A 18 -0.30 7.69 3.50
N LEU A 19 -1.36 7.76 4.32
CA LEU A 19 -1.82 9.03 4.90
C LEU A 19 -0.74 9.64 5.81
N HIS A 20 -0.09 8.83 6.66
CA HIS A 20 0.98 9.29 7.52
C HIS A 20 2.20 9.78 6.74
N GLU A 21 2.65 9.04 5.73
CA GLU A 21 3.78 9.42 4.88
C GLU A 21 3.49 10.71 4.10
N ALA A 22 2.26 10.90 3.64
CA ALA A 22 1.84 12.14 3.00
C ALA A 22 1.86 13.33 3.98
N ILE A 23 1.38 13.15 5.20
CA ILE A 23 1.43 14.19 6.26
C ILE A 23 2.88 14.50 6.64
N GLU A 24 3.73 13.48 6.75
CA GLU A 24 5.16 13.62 7.05
C GLU A 24 5.89 14.36 5.91
N ALA A 25 5.60 14.03 4.65
CA ALA A 25 6.13 14.73 3.49
C ALA A 25 5.71 16.21 3.45
N LEU A 26 4.44 16.52 3.77
CA LEU A 26 3.96 17.89 3.92
C LEU A 26 4.72 18.63 5.04
N GLY A 27 4.92 17.99 6.19
CA GLY A 27 5.58 18.59 7.35
C GLY A 27 7.10 18.76 7.22
N ASN A 28 7.74 18.03 6.29
CA ASN A 28 9.18 18.14 6.03
C ASN A 28 9.54 19.30 5.07
N ASP A 29 8.56 19.94 4.44
CA ASP A 29 8.79 21.10 3.56
C ASP A 29 8.89 22.40 4.38
N ALA A 30 9.93 23.19 4.14
CA ALA A 30 10.21 24.41 4.90
C ALA A 30 9.17 25.53 4.71
N ASN A 31 8.32 25.45 3.68
CA ASN A 31 7.27 26.41 3.37
C ASN A 31 5.89 25.99 3.94
N ILE A 32 5.82 24.86 4.65
CA ILE A 32 4.59 24.31 5.21
C ILE A 32 4.77 24.07 6.71
N LEU A 33 3.79 24.53 7.47
CA LEU A 33 3.65 24.21 8.89
C LEU A 33 2.33 23.45 9.09
N ILE A 34 2.40 22.24 9.65
CA ILE A 34 1.20 21.51 10.06
C ILE A 34 0.66 22.12 11.35
N ASP A 35 -0.56 22.66 11.32
CA ASP A 35 -1.23 23.26 12.49
C ASP A 35 -2.07 22.21 13.23
N LYS A 36 -2.96 21.51 12.51
CA LYS A 36 -3.82 20.46 13.09
C LYS A 36 -4.01 19.32 12.11
N THR A 37 -4.14 18.11 12.63
CA THR A 37 -4.52 16.91 11.86
C THR A 37 -5.74 16.28 12.52
N ALA A 38 -6.75 15.96 11.73
CA ALA A 38 -7.95 15.28 12.20
C ALA A 38 -7.66 13.82 12.54
N GLY A 39 -8.60 13.14 13.19
CA GLY A 39 -8.56 11.67 13.26
C GLY A 39 -8.60 11.03 11.87
N PHE A 40 -8.38 9.72 11.83
CA PHE A 40 -8.63 8.94 10.64
C PHE A 40 -10.07 8.44 10.62
N TYR A 41 -10.63 8.31 9.43
CA TYR A 41 -12.02 7.94 9.22
C TYR A 41 -12.13 6.90 8.12
N GLU A 42 -12.76 5.76 8.40
CA GLU A 42 -13.10 4.79 7.37
C GLU A 42 -14.45 5.14 6.74
N THR A 43 -14.51 5.12 5.41
CA THR A 43 -15.72 5.46 4.66
C THR A 43 -15.96 4.50 3.51
N SER A 44 -17.24 4.20 3.23
CA SER A 44 -17.60 3.49 2.00
C SER A 44 -17.14 4.27 0.76
N PRO A 45 -16.77 3.59 -0.33
CA PRO A 45 -16.41 4.25 -1.57
C PRO A 45 -17.58 5.03 -2.16
N VAL A 46 -17.29 6.15 -2.83
CA VAL A 46 -18.30 6.95 -3.53
C VAL A 46 -18.34 6.57 -5.00
N GLY A 47 -19.56 6.34 -5.52
CA GLY A 47 -19.79 5.82 -6.87
C GLY A 47 -19.81 4.30 -6.87
N ASN A 48 -20.80 3.70 -7.55
CA ASN A 48 -21.15 2.27 -7.55
C ASN A 48 -20.04 1.33 -8.10
N VAL A 49 -18.85 1.36 -7.51
CA VAL A 49 -17.70 0.53 -7.84
C VAL A 49 -17.38 -0.29 -6.59
N GLU A 50 -17.37 -1.62 -6.71
CA GLU A 50 -16.90 -2.49 -5.64
C GLU A 50 -15.41 -2.24 -5.41
N GLN A 51 -15.07 -1.57 -4.32
CA GLN A 51 -13.70 -1.32 -3.90
C GLN A 51 -13.60 -1.31 -2.37
N ARG A 52 -12.39 -1.56 -1.85
CA ARG A 52 -12.13 -1.50 -0.41
C ARG A 52 -12.50 -0.12 0.15
N PRO A 53 -13.02 -0.02 1.40
CA PRO A 53 -13.29 1.27 2.03
C PRO A 53 -12.05 2.18 2.02
N PHE A 54 -12.27 3.49 1.95
CA PHE A 54 -11.20 4.48 2.06
C PHE A 54 -10.90 4.76 3.53
N VAL A 55 -9.64 5.02 3.87
CA VAL A 55 -9.29 5.76 5.08
C VAL A 55 -9.03 7.20 4.67
N ASN A 56 -9.64 8.15 5.37
CA ASN A 56 -9.56 9.57 5.08
C ASN A 56 -9.20 10.38 6.32
N THR A 57 -8.59 11.54 6.11
CA THR A 57 -8.32 12.53 7.15
C THR A 57 -8.35 13.95 6.57
N ALA A 58 -8.23 14.94 7.44
CA ALA A 58 -8.01 16.32 7.04
C ALA A 58 -6.84 16.93 7.80
N VAL A 59 -6.12 17.82 7.13
CA VAL A 59 -4.95 18.50 7.67
C VAL A 59 -5.13 20.00 7.46
N LYS A 60 -4.98 20.76 8.54
CA LYS A 60 -4.85 22.22 8.49
C LYS A 60 -3.36 22.53 8.44
N ILE A 61 -2.94 23.22 7.38
CA ILE A 61 -1.58 23.71 7.23
C ILE A 61 -1.56 25.23 7.15
N ALA A 62 -0.46 25.84 7.56
CA ALA A 62 -0.10 27.21 7.21
C ALA A 62 1.04 27.16 6.20
N THR A 63 0.90 27.85 5.06
CA THR A 63 1.93 27.81 4.00
C THR A 63 2.26 29.18 3.44
N THR A 64 3.49 29.34 2.95
CA THR A 64 3.92 30.48 2.12
C THR A 64 3.70 30.26 0.62
N TYR A 65 3.34 29.03 0.21
CA TYR A 65 3.04 28.72 -1.19
C TYR A 65 1.81 29.46 -1.70
N THR A 66 1.85 29.82 -2.98
CA THR A 66 0.65 30.15 -3.75
C THR A 66 -0.18 28.89 -4.03
N PRO A 67 -1.48 29.00 -4.36
CA PRO A 67 -2.30 27.83 -4.67
C PRO A 67 -1.70 26.93 -5.77
N GLN A 68 -1.10 27.51 -6.81
CA GLN A 68 -0.46 26.76 -7.90
C GLN A 68 0.81 26.03 -7.45
N GLN A 69 1.61 26.67 -6.58
CA GLN A 69 2.81 26.03 -6.02
C GLN A 69 2.43 24.85 -5.13
N LEU A 70 1.40 25.03 -4.28
CA LEU A 70 0.94 23.97 -3.39
C LEU A 70 0.41 22.75 -4.14
N ILE A 71 -0.35 22.95 -5.23
CA ILE A 71 -0.81 21.83 -6.07
C ILE A 71 0.35 21.05 -6.68
N ARG A 72 1.36 21.75 -7.19
CA ARG A 72 2.54 21.09 -7.78
C ARG A 72 3.25 20.25 -6.74
N PHE A 73 3.46 20.81 -5.56
CA PHE A 73 4.07 20.09 -4.44
C PHE A 73 3.23 18.88 -4.00
N ILE A 74 1.91 19.03 -3.89
CA ILE A 74 1.00 17.90 -3.62
C ILE A 74 1.14 16.81 -4.68
N HIS A 75 1.16 17.16 -5.98
CA HIS A 75 1.36 16.18 -7.04
C HIS A 75 2.71 15.47 -6.96
N GLU A 76 3.77 16.14 -6.47
CA GLU A 76 5.08 15.52 -6.24
C GLU A 76 5.00 14.48 -5.11
N ILE A 77 4.33 14.80 -3.99
CA ILE A 77 4.09 13.85 -2.89
C ILE A 77 3.33 12.62 -3.40
N GLU A 78 2.22 12.84 -4.12
CA GLU A 78 1.40 11.76 -4.66
C GLU A 78 2.17 10.86 -5.64
N GLN A 79 3.02 11.44 -6.49
CA GLN A 79 3.88 10.68 -7.40
C GLN A 79 4.95 9.88 -6.63
N GLY A 80 5.53 10.47 -5.58
CA GLY A 80 6.49 9.82 -4.70
C GLY A 80 5.91 8.60 -3.98
N LEU A 81 4.64 8.67 -3.57
CA LEU A 81 3.89 7.56 -2.95
C LEU A 81 3.22 6.62 -3.97
N HIS A 82 3.79 6.52 -5.17
CA HIS A 82 3.42 5.57 -6.22
C HIS A 82 1.96 5.65 -6.71
N ARG A 83 1.38 6.86 -6.84
CA ARG A 83 0.04 7.03 -7.44
C ARG A 83 -0.02 6.49 -8.88
N THR A 84 -0.75 5.40 -9.11
CA THR A 84 -1.10 4.90 -10.45
C THR A 84 -2.45 5.46 -10.92
N ARG A 85 -2.44 6.35 -11.92
CA ARG A 85 -3.67 6.84 -12.58
C ARG A 85 -4.13 5.84 -13.66
N THR A 86 -4.79 4.77 -13.25
CA THR A 86 -5.37 3.80 -14.20
C THR A 86 -6.81 4.15 -14.61
N ILE A 87 -7.65 4.70 -13.71
CA ILE A 87 -9.08 5.03 -13.97
C ILE A 87 -9.52 6.31 -13.20
N HIS A 88 -10.43 7.12 -13.77
CA HIS A 88 -11.08 8.24 -13.07
C HIS A 88 -11.98 7.69 -11.94
N TRP A 89 -11.71 8.07 -10.68
CA TRP A 89 -12.27 7.49 -9.44
C TRP A 89 -11.85 6.04 -9.12
N GLY A 90 -10.79 5.56 -9.77
CA GLY A 90 -10.19 4.27 -9.43
C GLY A 90 -9.39 4.29 -8.12
N PRO A 91 -8.96 3.13 -7.63
CA PRO A 91 -8.14 3.00 -6.43
C PRO A 91 -6.86 3.85 -6.48
N ARG A 92 -6.46 4.46 -5.35
CA ARG A 92 -5.26 5.29 -5.21
C ARG A 92 -4.52 4.94 -3.91
N THR A 93 -3.18 4.92 -3.98
CA THR A 93 -2.32 4.84 -2.79
C THR A 93 -2.49 6.07 -1.90
N ILE A 94 -2.62 7.26 -2.50
CA ILE A 94 -2.94 8.50 -1.81
C ILE A 94 -3.63 9.49 -2.78
N ASP A 95 -4.53 10.29 -2.25
CA ASP A 95 -5.17 11.43 -2.92
C ASP A 95 -5.20 12.61 -1.95
N ILE A 96 -4.72 13.78 -2.38
CA ILE A 96 -4.69 14.99 -1.56
C ILE A 96 -5.41 16.13 -2.28
N ASP A 97 -6.54 16.57 -1.73
CA ASP A 97 -7.35 17.65 -2.28
C ASP A 97 -7.24 18.93 -1.43
N ILE A 98 -7.07 20.08 -2.09
CA ILE A 98 -7.18 21.39 -1.45
C ILE A 98 -8.67 21.72 -1.31
N VAL A 99 -9.20 21.67 -0.09
CA VAL A 99 -10.63 21.91 0.18
C VAL A 99 -10.89 23.40 0.35
N PHE A 100 -10.09 24.08 1.17
CA PHE A 100 -10.20 25.52 1.44
C PHE A 100 -8.80 26.14 1.44
N PHE A 101 -8.67 27.37 0.93
CA PHE A 101 -7.43 28.14 0.91
C PHE A 101 -7.73 29.53 1.49
N GLY A 102 -7.64 29.65 2.81
CA GLY A 102 -8.15 30.78 3.57
C GLY A 102 -9.65 30.98 3.30
N ASP A 103 -10.03 32.22 3.01
CA ASP A 103 -11.34 32.66 2.57
C ASP A 103 -11.44 32.84 1.04
N GLN A 104 -10.42 32.41 0.30
CA GLN A 104 -10.33 32.65 -1.14
C GLN A 104 -11.36 31.83 -1.93
N GLN A 105 -11.89 32.45 -2.98
CA GLN A 105 -12.58 31.76 -4.06
C GLN A 105 -11.67 31.71 -5.28
N ILE A 106 -11.28 30.51 -5.67
CA ILE A 106 -10.40 30.26 -6.81
C ILE A 106 -11.19 29.46 -7.82
N ASN A 107 -11.20 29.91 -9.08
CA ASN A 107 -11.78 29.18 -10.18
C ASN A 107 -10.85 29.28 -11.39
N THR A 108 -9.96 28.31 -11.51
CA THR A 108 -8.97 28.21 -12.58
C THR A 108 -9.08 26.83 -13.24
N LYS A 109 -8.43 26.65 -14.39
CA LYS A 109 -8.39 25.33 -15.05
C LYS A 109 -7.73 24.23 -14.21
N GLU A 110 -6.83 24.62 -13.30
CA GLU A 110 -6.02 23.71 -12.49
C GLU A 110 -6.56 23.51 -11.07
N LEU A 111 -7.36 24.46 -10.57
CA LEU A 111 -7.84 24.48 -9.19
C LEU A 111 -9.16 25.22 -9.05
N THR A 112 -10.07 24.61 -8.31
CA THR A 112 -11.29 25.24 -7.79
C THR A 112 -11.31 25.17 -6.27
N VAL A 113 -11.43 26.33 -5.60
CA VAL A 113 -11.54 26.45 -4.14
C VAL A 113 -12.73 27.35 -3.80
N PRO A 114 -13.62 26.96 -2.86
CA PRO A 114 -13.66 25.66 -2.19
C PRO A 114 -13.83 24.50 -3.18
N HIS A 115 -13.30 23.33 -2.83
CA HIS A 115 -13.38 22.16 -3.71
C HIS A 115 -14.85 21.87 -4.09
N PRO A 116 -15.17 21.67 -5.38
CA PRO A 116 -16.55 21.68 -5.88
C PRO A 116 -17.42 20.58 -5.23
N GLU A 117 -16.83 19.41 -4.97
CA GLU A 117 -17.52 18.28 -4.35
C GLU A 117 -17.43 18.24 -2.82
N ALA A 118 -16.78 19.22 -2.17
CA ALA A 118 -16.56 19.18 -0.72
C ALA A 118 -17.89 19.07 0.05
N PHE A 119 -18.89 19.84 -0.35
CA PHE A 119 -20.21 19.86 0.30
C PHE A 119 -21.12 18.67 -0.07
N ASN A 120 -20.62 17.73 -0.87
CA ASN A 120 -21.35 16.51 -1.23
C ASN A 120 -20.81 15.26 -0.51
N ARG A 121 -19.71 15.39 0.26
CA ARG A 121 -18.91 14.25 0.74
C ARG A 121 -18.66 14.30 2.25
N LEU A 122 -19.21 13.34 2.99
CA LEU A 122 -19.00 13.23 4.44
C LEU A 122 -17.53 13.01 4.80
N PHE A 123 -16.80 12.24 4.00
CA PHE A 123 -15.38 11.95 4.22
C PHE A 123 -14.49 13.20 4.10
N VAL A 124 -14.96 14.26 3.45
CA VAL A 124 -14.29 15.56 3.43
C VAL A 124 -14.73 16.41 4.61
N LEU A 125 -16.05 16.56 4.81
CA LEU A 125 -16.58 17.53 5.77
C LEU A 125 -16.37 17.13 7.23
N VAL A 126 -16.53 15.84 7.58
CA VAL A 126 -16.45 15.39 8.97
C VAL A 126 -15.02 15.57 9.53
N PRO A 127 -13.94 15.15 8.85
CA PRO A 127 -12.59 15.43 9.33
C PRO A 127 -12.26 16.93 9.35
N ILE A 128 -12.75 17.70 8.37
CA ILE A 128 -12.57 19.16 8.35
C ILE A 128 -13.22 19.82 9.57
N LEU A 129 -14.44 19.39 9.94
CA LEU A 129 -15.16 19.93 11.10
C LEU A 129 -14.36 19.73 12.41
N GLU A 130 -13.55 18.67 12.53
CA GLU A 130 -12.72 18.40 13.70
C GLU A 130 -11.58 19.43 13.87
N ILE A 131 -11.06 19.98 12.76
CA ILE A 131 -9.86 20.84 12.77
C ILE A 131 -10.15 22.34 12.59
N ILE A 132 -11.37 22.70 12.16
CA ILE A 132 -11.82 24.10 12.08
C ILE A 132 -12.38 24.60 13.40
N ASP A 133 -12.22 25.89 13.67
CA ASP A 133 -12.85 26.55 14.81
C ASP A 133 -14.23 27.10 14.44
N LYS A 134 -15.09 27.36 15.44
CA LYS A 134 -16.46 27.90 15.24
C LYS A 134 -16.53 29.21 14.47
N GLY A 135 -15.43 29.97 14.44
CA GLY A 135 -15.30 31.22 13.67
C GLY A 135 -15.00 31.01 12.19
N PHE A 136 -14.80 29.77 11.72
CA PHE A 136 -14.52 29.49 10.31
C PHE A 136 -15.71 29.92 9.43
N PRO A 137 -15.51 30.66 8.32
CA PRO A 137 -16.60 31.27 7.54
C PRO A 137 -17.69 30.29 7.10
N SER A 138 -17.35 29.03 6.84
CA SER A 138 -18.31 28.00 6.40
C SER A 138 -18.75 27.04 7.52
N TYR A 139 -18.43 27.30 8.79
CA TYR A 139 -18.66 26.36 9.90
C TYR A 139 -20.13 25.88 9.98
N GLN A 140 -21.09 26.81 10.04
CA GLN A 140 -22.52 26.47 10.13
C GLN A 140 -23.05 25.74 8.89
N LYS A 141 -22.51 26.07 7.72
CA LYS A 141 -22.85 25.39 6.47
C LYS A 141 -22.31 23.95 6.47
N ILE A 142 -21.10 23.74 6.95
CA ILE A 142 -20.48 22.40 7.09
C ILE A 142 -21.31 21.55 8.05
N GLU A 143 -21.65 22.07 9.23
CA GLU A 143 -22.42 21.36 10.25
C GLU A 143 -23.82 20.94 9.78
N SER A 144 -24.54 21.86 9.11
CA SER A 144 -25.87 21.55 8.54
C SER A 144 -25.78 20.56 7.36
N THR A 145 -24.74 20.66 6.53
CA THR A 145 -24.52 19.74 5.41
C THR A 145 -24.17 18.33 5.90
N ILE A 146 -23.30 18.19 6.90
CA ILE A 146 -23.00 16.89 7.53
C ILE A 146 -24.29 16.25 8.05
N SER A 147 -25.14 17.03 8.73
CA SER A 147 -26.42 16.54 9.24
C SER A 147 -27.34 16.05 8.11
N ALA A 148 -27.43 16.80 7.00
CA ALA A 148 -28.24 16.43 5.83
C ALA A 148 -27.70 15.24 5.03
N LEU A 149 -26.40 14.95 5.11
CA LEU A 149 -25.76 13.84 4.41
C LEU A 149 -25.75 12.53 5.21
N LYS A 150 -25.89 12.58 6.55
CA LYS A 150 -25.95 11.39 7.42
C LYS A 150 -27.09 10.44 7.09
N ASP A 151 -28.18 10.96 6.52
CA ASP A 151 -29.38 10.19 6.15
C ASP A 151 -29.30 9.62 4.71
N LYS A 152 -28.13 9.67 4.06
CA LYS A 152 -27.89 9.15 2.70
C LYS A 152 -26.99 7.90 2.72
N ASP A 153 -26.71 7.34 1.54
CA ASP A 153 -25.87 6.15 1.31
C ASP A 153 -24.36 6.35 1.62
N GLN A 154 -23.98 7.30 2.47
CA GLN A 154 -22.59 7.53 2.86
C GLN A 154 -22.37 7.09 4.31
N THR A 155 -21.46 6.13 4.51
CA THR A 155 -21.00 5.72 5.83
C THR A 155 -19.69 6.41 6.17
N ILE A 156 -19.56 6.82 7.42
CA ILE A 156 -18.32 7.36 7.97
C ILE A 156 -18.17 6.93 9.42
N GLN A 157 -17.04 6.30 9.73
CA GLN A 157 -16.70 5.87 11.08
C GLN A 157 -15.35 6.43 11.45
N LYS A 158 -15.29 7.13 12.60
CA LYS A 158 -14.00 7.59 13.14
C LYS A 158 -13.21 6.37 13.63
N LEU A 159 -11.99 6.25 13.14
CA LEU A 159 -11.03 5.30 13.66
C LEU A 159 -10.59 5.78 15.06
N THR A 160 -10.73 4.92 16.07
CA THR A 160 -10.38 5.25 17.46
C THR A 160 -8.87 5.19 17.63
N SER A 161 -8.31 5.95 18.57
CA SER A 161 -6.85 6.12 18.78
C SER A 161 -6.03 4.84 19.04
N ASN A 162 -6.65 3.66 19.08
CA ASN A 162 -5.97 2.36 18.91
C ASN A 162 -5.55 2.07 17.45
N GLU A 163 -5.96 2.91 16.51
CA GLU A 163 -5.80 2.82 15.04
C GLU A 163 -4.97 4.02 14.51
N ASN A 164 -3.97 4.47 15.27
CA ASN A 164 -2.80 5.16 14.71
C ASN A 164 -1.74 4.07 14.52
N TYR A 165 -1.76 3.37 13.39
CA TYR A 165 -0.85 2.24 13.14
C TYR A 165 0.61 2.58 13.51
N LYS A 166 1.11 3.76 13.09
CA LYS A 166 2.48 4.20 13.36
C LYS A 166 2.72 4.45 14.85
N GLY A 167 1.85 5.21 15.51
CA GLY A 167 1.96 5.52 16.94
C GLY A 167 1.80 4.30 17.84
N THR A 168 0.84 3.43 17.54
CA THR A 168 0.62 2.16 18.24
C THR A 168 1.82 1.24 18.08
N LEU A 169 2.39 1.11 16.88
CA LEU A 169 3.61 0.35 16.66
C LEU A 169 4.82 0.95 17.38
N GLN A 170 5.02 2.27 17.31
CA GLN A 170 6.10 2.94 18.02
C GLN A 170 6.01 2.69 19.53
N ALA A 171 4.82 2.84 20.12
CA ALA A 171 4.59 2.55 21.53
C ALA A 171 4.87 1.06 21.85
N SER A 172 4.42 0.15 20.99
CA SER A 172 4.63 -1.30 21.14
C SER A 172 6.10 -1.69 21.05
N VAL A 173 6.85 -1.12 20.11
CA VAL A 173 8.30 -1.35 19.95
C VAL A 173 9.05 -0.78 21.13
N ARG A 174 8.68 0.41 21.60
CA ARG A 174 9.27 1.01 22.81
C ARG A 174 9.03 0.13 24.03
N GLN A 175 7.80 -0.39 24.19
CA GLN A 175 7.47 -1.35 25.24
C GLN A 175 8.26 -2.64 25.10
N LEU A 176 8.42 -3.16 23.88
CA LEU A 176 9.22 -4.35 23.60
C LEU A 176 10.68 -4.14 24.03
N LEU A 177 11.30 -3.01 23.66
CA LEU A 177 12.67 -2.66 24.06
C LEU A 177 12.81 -2.67 25.59
N THR A 178 11.92 -1.97 26.30
CA THR A 178 11.91 -1.97 27.77
C THR A 178 11.74 -3.38 28.33
N THR A 179 10.86 -4.18 27.74
CA THR A 179 10.54 -5.55 28.18
C THR A 179 11.72 -6.50 28.01
N VAL A 180 12.53 -6.34 26.95
CA VAL A 180 13.75 -7.14 26.75
C VAL A 180 14.96 -6.60 27.53
N GLY A 181 14.77 -5.56 28.35
CA GLY A 181 15.79 -4.99 29.23
C GLY A 181 16.66 -3.89 28.60
N GLU A 182 16.28 -3.37 27.44
CA GLU A 182 16.97 -2.23 26.81
C GLU A 182 16.43 -0.89 27.35
N ASN A 183 17.28 0.14 27.34
CA ASN A 183 16.85 1.52 27.58
C ASN A 183 16.41 2.18 26.26
N PRO A 184 15.11 2.43 26.02
CA PRO A 184 14.64 3.02 24.77
C PRO A 184 15.10 4.48 24.57
N ASP A 185 15.56 5.17 25.61
CA ASP A 185 16.02 6.57 25.54
C ASP A 185 17.52 6.70 25.26
N ARG A 186 18.25 5.59 25.11
CA ARG A 186 19.68 5.68 24.74
C ARG A 186 19.82 6.19 23.31
N PRO A 187 20.88 6.95 22.97
CA PRO A 187 21.03 7.58 21.65
C PRO A 187 20.86 6.66 20.45
N GLY A 188 21.26 5.39 20.56
CA GLY A 188 21.10 4.41 19.47
C GLY A 188 19.68 3.88 19.25
N LEU A 189 18.79 3.99 20.24
CA LEU A 189 17.44 3.40 20.22
C LEU A 189 16.30 4.41 20.18
N VAL A 190 16.54 5.69 20.46
CA VAL A 190 15.48 6.71 20.52
C VAL A 190 14.62 6.74 19.23
N GLU A 191 15.26 6.57 18.07
CA GLU A 191 14.62 6.51 16.75
C GLU A 191 14.21 5.07 16.32
N THR A 192 14.53 4.04 17.10
CA THR A 192 14.22 2.64 16.73
C THR A 192 12.71 2.38 16.60
N PRO A 193 11.84 2.83 17.52
CA PRO A 193 10.39 2.67 17.37
C PRO A 193 9.85 3.17 16.02
N ASP A 194 10.32 4.33 15.60
CA ASP A 194 9.90 4.97 14.36
C ASP A 194 10.47 4.25 13.13
N ARG A 195 11.75 3.86 13.15
CA ARG A 195 12.35 3.03 12.09
C ARG A 195 11.65 1.68 11.94
N VAL A 196 11.28 1.02 13.03
CA VAL A 196 10.56 -0.27 12.97
C VAL A 196 9.15 -0.08 12.42
N ALA A 197 8.44 0.98 12.80
CA ALA A 197 7.12 1.27 12.26
C ALA A 197 7.14 1.49 10.74
N ARG A 198 8.11 2.27 10.21
CA ARG A 198 8.32 2.42 8.77
C ARG A 198 8.68 1.10 8.09
N MET A 199 9.63 0.35 8.65
CA MET A 199 10.05 -0.95 8.12
C MET A 199 8.86 -1.92 8.03
N TYR A 200 8.02 -2.02 9.05
CA TYR A 200 6.81 -2.86 9.01
C TYR A 200 5.77 -2.35 8.02
N GLY A 201 5.71 -1.04 7.78
CA GLY A 201 4.94 -0.49 6.67
C GLY A 201 5.38 -1.02 5.30
N GLU A 202 6.69 -1.12 5.08
CA GLU A 202 7.30 -1.61 3.83
C GLU A 202 7.17 -3.13 3.67
N ILE A 203 7.70 -3.91 4.64
CA ILE A 203 7.82 -5.37 4.49
C ILE A 203 6.49 -6.12 4.68
N PHE A 204 5.44 -5.43 5.17
CA PHE A 204 4.09 -5.95 5.29
C PHE A 204 3.08 -5.21 4.41
N SER A 205 3.56 -4.54 3.35
CA SER A 205 2.73 -3.72 2.46
C SER A 205 1.55 -4.47 1.82
N SER A 206 1.64 -5.80 1.72
CA SER A 206 0.63 -6.64 1.07
C SER A 206 -0.40 -7.24 2.04
N ILE A 207 -0.31 -6.97 3.34
CA ILE A 207 -1.31 -7.47 4.31
C ILE A 207 -2.69 -6.87 3.99
N GLY A 208 -3.69 -7.74 3.87
CA GLY A 208 -5.07 -7.35 3.56
C GLY A 208 -5.30 -6.95 2.10
N ILE A 209 -4.35 -7.24 1.20
CA ILE A 209 -4.55 -7.16 -0.24
C ILE A 209 -4.67 -8.59 -0.78
N GLU A 210 -5.78 -8.89 -1.46
CA GLU A 210 -6.02 -10.23 -2.01
C GLU A 210 -5.40 -10.41 -3.39
N ASP A 211 -5.47 -9.38 -4.23
CA ASP A 211 -5.15 -9.44 -5.65
C ASP A 211 -3.95 -8.58 -6.03
N PHE A 212 -3.13 -9.13 -6.93
CA PHE A 212 -2.03 -8.40 -7.54
C PHE A 212 -2.51 -7.65 -8.78
N ASP A 213 -2.54 -6.32 -8.71
CA ASP A 213 -3.05 -5.46 -9.79
C ASP A 213 -1.97 -4.73 -10.60
N ASP A 214 -0.70 -4.78 -10.19
CA ASP A 214 0.41 -4.14 -10.91
C ASP A 214 0.94 -5.02 -12.05
N TYR A 215 0.10 -5.34 -13.03
CA TYR A 215 0.50 -6.11 -14.21
C TYR A 215 0.10 -5.43 -15.52
N LYS A 216 0.74 -5.90 -16.60
CA LYS A 216 0.36 -5.55 -17.97
C LYS A 216 0.49 -6.78 -18.84
N LEU A 217 -0.56 -7.07 -19.60
CA LEU A 217 -0.62 -8.15 -20.56
C LEU A 217 -0.33 -7.63 -21.96
N PHE A 218 0.24 -8.50 -22.80
CA PHE A 218 0.55 -8.23 -24.18
C PHE A 218 0.07 -9.38 -25.07
N ASP A 219 -0.27 -9.05 -26.31
CA ASP A 219 -0.52 -10.03 -27.34
C ASP A 219 0.81 -10.54 -27.89
N ALA A 220 0.97 -11.86 -27.90
CA ALA A 220 2.06 -12.58 -28.53
C ALA A 220 1.56 -13.26 -29.81
N PRO A 221 2.42 -13.44 -30.83
CA PRO A 221 2.05 -14.19 -32.03
C PRO A 221 1.51 -15.56 -31.66
N VAL A 222 0.31 -15.87 -32.13
CA VAL A 222 -0.34 -17.16 -31.88
C VAL A 222 0.42 -18.24 -32.65
N SER A 223 1.42 -18.84 -32.00
CA SER A 223 2.06 -20.05 -32.51
C SER A 223 1.32 -21.28 -31.98
N GLN A 224 1.15 -22.30 -32.82
CA GLN A 224 0.52 -23.57 -32.41
C GLN A 224 1.31 -24.31 -31.30
N SER A 225 2.54 -23.88 -31.01
CA SER A 225 3.43 -24.48 -30.01
C SER A 225 4.02 -23.45 -29.04
N SER A 226 3.16 -22.83 -28.21
CA SER A 226 3.62 -22.02 -27.07
C SER A 226 4.70 -22.75 -26.27
N LYS A 227 5.87 -22.14 -26.14
CA LYS A 227 7.01 -22.65 -25.34
C LYS A 227 6.99 -22.04 -23.94
N MET A 228 7.72 -22.66 -23.02
CA MET A 228 7.89 -22.14 -21.66
C MET A 228 8.59 -20.77 -21.69
N VAL A 229 7.99 -19.81 -21.00
CA VAL A 229 8.61 -18.53 -20.65
C VAL A 229 9.03 -18.61 -19.19
N MET A 230 10.28 -18.25 -18.89
CA MET A 230 10.85 -18.41 -17.56
C MET A 230 11.59 -17.15 -17.12
N VAL A 231 11.37 -16.76 -15.86
CA VAL A 231 12.19 -15.79 -15.14
C VAL A 231 12.75 -16.50 -13.92
N LYS A 232 14.08 -16.61 -13.86
CA LYS A 232 14.77 -17.38 -12.83
C LYS A 232 15.66 -16.51 -11.97
N ASP A 233 16.08 -17.07 -10.83
CA ASP A 233 16.97 -16.42 -9.87
C ASP A 233 16.44 -15.07 -9.33
N ILE A 234 15.11 -14.90 -9.23
CA ILE A 234 14.48 -13.70 -8.70
C ILE A 234 14.79 -13.61 -7.20
N PRO A 235 15.59 -12.64 -6.73
CA PRO A 235 15.83 -12.47 -5.30
C PRO A 235 14.53 -12.08 -4.62
N PHE A 236 14.29 -12.62 -3.43
CA PHE A 236 13.12 -12.23 -2.64
C PHE A 236 13.42 -12.25 -1.14
N TYR A 237 12.64 -11.47 -0.39
CA TYR A 237 12.71 -11.37 1.06
C TYR A 237 11.29 -11.48 1.63
N SER A 238 11.15 -12.20 2.74
CA SER A 238 9.88 -12.35 3.44
C SER A 238 10.10 -12.59 4.93
N MET A 239 9.02 -12.68 5.70
CA MET A 239 9.03 -12.81 7.14
C MET A 239 8.22 -14.04 7.56
N CYS A 240 8.85 -14.95 8.29
CA CYS A 240 8.20 -16.17 8.77
C CYS A 240 7.15 -15.81 9.81
N GLU A 241 5.89 -16.20 9.58
CA GLU A 241 4.77 -15.85 10.45
C GLU A 241 4.91 -16.36 11.90
N HIS A 242 5.61 -17.47 12.12
CA HIS A 242 5.76 -18.07 13.44
C HIS A 242 6.67 -17.30 14.40
N HIS A 243 7.62 -16.54 13.86
CA HIS A 243 8.65 -15.87 14.66
C HIS A 243 8.88 -14.42 14.26
N MET A 244 8.21 -13.94 13.21
CA MET A 244 8.46 -12.64 12.60
C MET A 244 9.95 -12.42 12.29
N MET A 245 10.62 -13.48 11.80
CA MET A 245 12.04 -13.46 11.45
C MET A 245 12.21 -13.59 9.94
N PRO A 246 13.24 -12.95 9.35
CA PRO A 246 13.43 -12.98 7.92
C PRO A 246 13.71 -14.39 7.38
N PHE A 247 13.16 -14.67 6.20
CA PHE A 247 13.66 -15.70 5.31
C PHE A 247 13.81 -15.10 3.90
N TRP A 248 14.81 -15.57 3.16
CA TRP A 248 15.15 -15.00 1.86
C TRP A 248 15.81 -16.03 0.99
N GLY A 249 15.81 -15.76 -0.31
CA GLY A 249 16.53 -16.59 -1.26
C GLY A 249 16.16 -16.24 -2.68
N LYS A 250 15.85 -17.26 -3.47
CA LYS A 250 15.56 -17.10 -4.89
C LYS A 250 14.29 -17.81 -5.29
N VAL A 251 13.54 -17.19 -6.20
CA VAL A 251 12.37 -17.75 -6.86
C VAL A 251 12.65 -17.92 -8.35
N SER A 252 12.22 -19.05 -8.89
CA SER A 252 12.16 -19.27 -10.33
C SER A 252 10.72 -19.55 -10.74
N VAL A 253 10.22 -18.81 -11.73
CA VAL A 253 8.84 -18.92 -12.23
C VAL A 253 8.88 -19.23 -13.71
N GLY A 254 8.26 -20.35 -14.10
CA GLY A 254 8.02 -20.74 -15.49
C GLY A 254 6.53 -20.78 -15.78
N TYR A 255 6.11 -20.41 -16.98
CA TYR A 255 4.73 -20.61 -17.44
C TYR A 255 4.68 -20.88 -18.94
N ILE A 256 3.61 -21.54 -19.39
CA ILE A 256 3.36 -21.76 -20.82
C ILE A 256 2.18 -20.90 -21.26
N PRO A 257 2.39 -19.88 -22.13
CA PRO A 257 1.34 -18.99 -22.60
C PRO A 257 0.16 -19.74 -23.22
N ASP A 258 -1.05 -19.25 -22.95
CA ASP A 258 -2.26 -19.66 -23.67
C ASP A 258 -2.92 -18.48 -24.38
N HIS A 259 -3.73 -18.78 -25.39
CA HIS A 259 -4.53 -17.78 -26.14
C HIS A 259 -3.77 -16.56 -26.67
N GLY A 260 -2.46 -16.70 -26.92
CA GLY A 260 -1.61 -15.60 -27.39
C GLY A 260 -1.41 -14.48 -26.37
N LYS A 261 -1.60 -14.71 -25.07
CA LYS A 261 -1.36 -13.71 -24.02
C LYS A 261 -0.07 -13.99 -23.27
N ILE A 262 0.71 -12.94 -23.04
CA ILE A 262 1.91 -12.97 -22.19
C ILE A 262 1.87 -11.84 -21.16
N ILE A 263 2.47 -12.08 -20.00
CA ILE A 263 2.67 -11.04 -18.98
C ILE A 263 4.01 -10.34 -19.18
N GLY A 264 4.07 -9.02 -18.95
CA GLY A 264 5.33 -8.29 -18.97
C GLY A 264 6.34 -8.89 -18.00
N LEU A 265 7.58 -9.16 -18.46
CA LEU A 265 8.60 -9.87 -17.66
C LEU A 265 8.87 -9.21 -16.30
N SER A 266 8.88 -7.87 -16.26
CA SER A 266 9.08 -7.09 -15.02
C SER A 266 7.97 -7.29 -13.98
N LYS A 267 6.82 -7.86 -14.35
CA LYS A 267 5.67 -8.05 -13.45
C LYS A 267 5.77 -9.32 -12.63
N ILE A 268 6.55 -10.31 -13.09
CA ILE A 268 6.77 -11.55 -12.33
C ILE A 268 7.57 -11.27 -11.04
N PRO A 269 8.71 -10.55 -11.05
CA PRO A 269 9.37 -10.14 -9.82
C PRO A 269 8.48 -9.31 -8.89
N ARG A 270 7.69 -8.37 -9.43
CA ARG A 270 6.75 -7.56 -8.62
C ARG A 270 5.66 -8.40 -7.98
N LEU A 271 5.19 -9.45 -8.65
CA LEU A 271 4.27 -10.41 -8.08
C LEU A 271 4.94 -11.21 -6.95
N VAL A 272 6.20 -11.63 -7.13
CA VAL A 272 6.98 -12.30 -6.08
C VAL A 272 7.12 -11.40 -4.84
N ASP A 273 7.43 -10.12 -5.02
CA ASP A 273 7.49 -9.15 -3.91
C ASP A 273 6.12 -9.01 -3.25
N PHE A 274 5.06 -8.84 -4.03
CA PHE A 274 3.68 -8.73 -3.54
C PHE A 274 3.30 -9.91 -2.63
N VAL A 275 3.55 -11.15 -3.05
CA VAL A 275 3.20 -12.32 -2.22
C VAL A 275 4.13 -12.52 -1.02
N SER A 276 5.31 -11.91 -1.04
CA SER A 276 6.36 -12.06 -0.03
C SER A 276 6.30 -10.97 1.05
N HIS A 277 5.74 -9.80 0.76
CA HIS A 277 5.63 -8.64 1.66
C HIS A 277 4.44 -8.76 2.64
N LYS A 278 4.41 -9.88 3.38
CA LYS A 278 3.48 -10.20 4.46
C LYS A 278 4.09 -11.29 5.34
N LEU A 279 3.54 -11.50 6.54
CA LEU A 279 3.86 -12.69 7.32
C LEU A 279 3.39 -13.94 6.55
N SER A 280 4.29 -14.90 6.34
CA SER A 280 3.99 -16.05 5.48
C SER A 280 4.80 -17.31 5.82
N LEU A 281 4.45 -18.39 5.13
CA LEU A 281 5.18 -19.66 5.00
C LEU A 281 5.76 -19.76 3.58
N GLN A 282 6.92 -20.40 3.41
CA GLN A 282 7.54 -20.53 2.09
C GLN A 282 6.65 -21.34 1.13
N GLU A 283 5.99 -22.37 1.62
CA GLU A 283 5.00 -23.18 0.92
C GLU A 283 3.84 -22.30 0.42
N LYS A 284 3.38 -21.37 1.28
CA LYS A 284 2.32 -20.43 0.93
C LYS A 284 2.78 -19.44 -0.13
N VAL A 285 3.97 -18.84 0.00
CA VAL A 285 4.54 -17.95 -1.03
C VAL A 285 4.59 -18.67 -2.39
N THR A 286 5.05 -19.92 -2.41
CA THR A 286 5.14 -20.74 -3.63
C THR A 286 3.77 -20.91 -4.30
N ASN A 287 2.73 -21.22 -3.52
CA ASN A 287 1.38 -21.44 -4.03
C ASN A 287 0.64 -20.13 -4.39
N ASP A 288 0.86 -19.06 -3.64
CA ASP A 288 0.26 -17.75 -3.89
C ASP A 288 0.73 -17.20 -5.25
N ILE A 289 2.00 -17.41 -5.66
CA ILE A 289 2.51 -17.04 -6.99
C ILE A 289 1.70 -17.74 -8.10
N ILE A 290 1.51 -19.06 -7.97
CA ILE A 290 0.73 -19.84 -8.94
C ILE A 290 -0.71 -19.35 -9.01
N THR A 291 -1.31 -19.10 -7.85
CA THR A 291 -2.70 -18.65 -7.74
C THR A 291 -2.89 -17.33 -8.48
N GLN A 292 -2.01 -16.36 -8.24
CA GLN A 292 -2.06 -15.06 -8.91
C GLN A 292 -1.78 -15.18 -10.41
N MET A 293 -0.76 -15.96 -10.82
CA MET A 293 -0.47 -16.19 -12.25
C MET A 293 -1.65 -16.84 -12.99
N ASN A 294 -2.30 -17.84 -12.39
CA ASN A 294 -3.48 -18.48 -12.97
C ASN A 294 -4.65 -17.49 -13.08
N LYS A 295 -4.88 -16.66 -12.04
CA LYS A 295 -5.94 -15.64 -12.04
C LYS A 295 -5.73 -14.57 -13.12
N ILE A 296 -4.49 -14.09 -13.26
CA ILE A 296 -4.14 -12.98 -14.16
C ILE A 296 -4.04 -13.41 -15.61
N LEU A 297 -3.33 -14.52 -15.86
CA LEU A 297 -2.88 -14.88 -17.21
C LEU A 297 -3.64 -16.07 -17.80
N GLN A 298 -4.24 -16.92 -16.96
CA GLN A 298 -4.84 -18.20 -17.36
C GLN A 298 -3.94 -19.00 -18.33
N PRO A 299 -2.65 -19.23 -17.99
CA PRO A 299 -1.74 -19.96 -18.85
C PRO A 299 -2.09 -21.45 -18.90
N LYS A 300 -1.51 -22.19 -19.85
CA LYS A 300 -1.66 -23.66 -19.90
C LYS A 300 -1.14 -24.33 -18.62
N GLY A 301 -0.17 -23.71 -17.97
CA GLY A 301 0.37 -24.15 -16.69
C GLY A 301 1.46 -23.21 -16.19
N VAL A 302 1.73 -23.29 -14.88
CA VAL A 302 2.76 -22.54 -14.17
C VAL A 302 3.61 -23.50 -13.35
N ALA A 303 4.92 -23.24 -13.28
CA ALA A 303 5.88 -23.92 -12.44
C ALA A 303 6.60 -22.89 -11.57
N VAL A 304 6.68 -23.15 -10.26
CA VAL A 304 7.38 -22.28 -9.31
C VAL A 304 8.31 -23.12 -8.45
N LEU A 305 9.55 -22.66 -8.30
CA LEU A 305 10.52 -23.19 -7.35
C LEU A 305 11.05 -22.05 -6.48
N ILE A 306 11.11 -22.27 -5.18
CA ILE A 306 11.73 -21.37 -4.22
C ILE A 306 12.81 -22.10 -3.45
N ASP A 307 14.01 -21.54 -3.40
CA ASP A 307 15.07 -21.91 -2.47
C ASP A 307 15.28 -20.76 -1.49
N ALA A 308 15.14 -21.01 -0.19
CA ALA A 308 15.31 -19.96 0.81
C ALA A 308 16.00 -20.44 2.09
N ARG A 309 16.68 -19.48 2.73
CA ARG A 309 17.32 -19.59 4.04
C ARG A 309 16.45 -18.91 5.07
N HIS A 310 16.35 -19.49 6.27
CA HIS A 310 15.41 -19.08 7.30
C HIS A 310 16.12 -18.71 8.59
N MET A 311 16.04 -17.45 9.04
CA MET A 311 16.72 -17.04 10.28
C MET A 311 16.15 -17.72 11.53
N CYS A 312 14.88 -18.11 11.52
CA CYS A 312 14.30 -18.91 12.61
C CYS A 312 14.98 -20.29 12.78
N VAL A 313 15.67 -20.80 11.75
CA VAL A 313 16.45 -22.05 11.76
C VAL A 313 17.96 -21.78 11.95
N GLU A 314 18.46 -20.67 11.40
CA GLU A 314 19.89 -20.40 11.33
C GLU A 314 20.46 -19.66 12.56
N MET A 315 19.82 -18.57 13.00
CA MET A 315 20.39 -17.75 14.08
C MET A 315 19.90 -18.17 15.48
N ARG A 316 18.81 -18.94 15.56
CA ARG A 316 18.24 -19.43 16.83
C ARG A 316 17.80 -20.89 16.72
N GLY A 317 17.36 -21.46 17.84
CA GLY A 317 16.87 -22.84 17.90
C GLY A 317 17.94 -23.85 17.51
N VAL A 318 17.73 -24.56 16.40
CA VAL A 318 18.61 -25.62 15.89
C VAL A 318 19.92 -25.11 15.29
N LYS A 319 20.01 -23.82 14.97
CA LYS A 319 21.24 -23.11 14.54
C LYS A 319 21.97 -23.77 13.36
N LYS A 320 21.26 -24.06 12.27
CA LYS A 320 21.81 -24.72 11.08
C LYS A 320 22.16 -23.71 9.99
N THR A 321 23.30 -23.04 10.16
CA THR A 321 23.81 -22.05 9.21
C THR A 321 23.91 -22.62 7.79
N GLY A 322 23.41 -21.86 6.81
CA GLY A 322 23.44 -22.24 5.40
C GLY A 322 22.43 -23.32 5.00
N SER A 323 21.53 -23.74 5.90
CA SER A 323 20.44 -24.65 5.56
C SER A 323 19.48 -23.98 4.57
N VAL A 324 19.22 -24.65 3.45
CA VAL A 324 18.30 -24.18 2.41
C VAL A 324 17.05 -25.06 2.41
N THR A 325 15.88 -24.43 2.44
CA THR A 325 14.59 -25.07 2.24
C THR A 325 14.16 -24.86 0.81
N ARG A 326 13.79 -25.95 0.12
CA ARG A 326 13.26 -25.92 -1.23
C ARG A 326 11.77 -26.24 -1.23
N THR A 327 10.98 -25.44 -1.93
CA THR A 327 9.56 -25.69 -2.22
C THR A 327 9.32 -25.61 -3.71
N THR A 328 8.48 -26.50 -4.22
CA THR A 328 8.11 -26.56 -5.63
C THR A 328 6.62 -26.71 -5.76
N SER A 329 6.01 -26.02 -6.71
CA SER A 329 4.59 -26.16 -7.01
C SER A 329 4.35 -26.06 -8.52
N PHE A 330 3.35 -26.78 -9.00
CA PHE A 330 3.01 -26.90 -10.42
C PHE A 330 1.49 -26.75 -10.60
N SER A 331 1.07 -26.09 -11.67
CA SER A 331 -0.33 -26.00 -12.12
C SER A 331 -0.49 -26.34 -13.61
N GLY A 332 -1.71 -26.73 -13.99
CA GLY A 332 -2.05 -27.00 -15.38
C GLY A 332 -1.20 -28.12 -15.97
N ILE A 333 -0.73 -27.94 -17.21
CA ILE A 333 0.03 -28.97 -17.93
C ILE A 333 1.32 -29.42 -17.21
N PHE A 334 1.90 -28.58 -16.35
CA PHE A 334 3.06 -28.97 -15.54
C PHE A 334 2.72 -30.04 -14.49
N GLN A 335 1.46 -30.24 -14.09
CA GLN A 335 1.11 -31.27 -13.10
C GLN A 335 1.18 -32.68 -13.67
N THR A 336 0.94 -32.84 -14.97
CA THR A 336 0.82 -34.15 -15.63
C THR A 336 1.97 -34.48 -16.57
N ASP A 337 2.75 -33.49 -16.98
CA ASP A 337 3.84 -33.64 -17.94
C ASP A 337 5.21 -33.67 -17.22
N GLU A 338 5.73 -34.87 -16.98
CA GLU A 338 7.03 -35.08 -16.32
C GLU A 338 8.22 -34.53 -17.12
N GLN A 339 8.09 -34.47 -18.45
CA GLN A 339 9.15 -33.93 -19.31
C GLN A 339 9.25 -32.41 -19.14
N LEU A 340 8.11 -31.71 -19.08
CA LEU A 340 8.06 -30.28 -18.78
C LEU A 340 8.56 -29.96 -17.37
N GLN A 341 8.22 -30.79 -16.37
CA GLN A 341 8.78 -30.64 -15.03
C GLN A 341 10.31 -30.77 -15.05
N SER A 342 10.84 -31.78 -15.74
CA SER A 342 12.28 -32.02 -15.86
C SER A 342 13.00 -30.88 -16.60
N GLU A 343 12.40 -30.37 -17.67
CA GLU A 343 12.91 -29.20 -18.42
C GLU A 343 12.99 -27.97 -17.52
N PHE A 344 11.94 -27.68 -16.74
CA PHE A 344 11.94 -26.59 -15.77
C PHE A 344 13.03 -26.76 -14.71
N MET A 345 13.11 -27.94 -14.08
CA MET A 345 14.03 -28.20 -12.98
C MET A 345 15.50 -28.17 -13.41
N SER A 346 15.81 -28.59 -14.63
CA SER A 346 17.17 -28.55 -15.19
C SER A 346 17.60 -27.17 -15.69
N SER A 347 16.65 -26.24 -15.87
CA SER A 347 16.90 -24.87 -16.35
C SER A 347 17.24 -23.88 -15.22
N ILE A 348 17.03 -24.28 -13.96
CA ILE A 348 17.34 -23.51 -12.75
C ILE A 348 18.81 -23.67 -12.44
#